data_AF-A0A958M105-F1
#
_entry.id   AF-A0A958M105-F1
#
_cell.length_a   1.000
_cell.length_b   1.000
_cell.length_c   1.000
_cell.angle_alpha   90.00
_cell.angle_beta   90.00
_cell.angle_gamma   90.00
#
_symmetry.space_group_name_H-M   'P 1'
#
loop_
_entity.id
_entity.type
_entity.pdbx_description
1 polymer ?
#
loop_
_entity_poly.entity_id
_entity_poly.type
_entity_poly.pdbx_seq_one_letter_code
_entity_poly.pdbx_strand_id
1 'polypeptide(L)'
;MFRYRKMWLAVGILLVLGVLWSMVMSRKINPDLYFVRKLEPISFTHIYVNDYAGSLQITPGIGEQYSYRQSGKLRTSIGYTYSLYDDEFIFDVDGDGMFVLTQLSNGQSFALGKVVERKIQEYHGTEYYDIQMPKTYKASYYYKEGILPFYVPVQFTMMTSGGMKYSSEYVAEIISQKGDTLRMYHNYGHIPESRPTGIY
;
A
#
# COMPACT_ATOMS: atom_id res chain seq x y z
N MET A 1 31.23 -14.85 -45.98
CA MET A 1 31.62 -13.86 -44.95
C MET A 1 30.45 -13.03 -44.39
N PHE A 2 29.54 -12.49 -45.21
CA PHE A 2 28.43 -11.64 -44.75
C PHE A 2 27.43 -12.32 -43.78
N ARG A 3 27.11 -13.61 -43.97
CA ARG A 3 26.21 -14.36 -43.07
C ARG A 3 26.74 -14.47 -41.64
N TYR A 4 28.02 -14.79 -41.49
CA TYR A 4 28.66 -14.90 -40.16
C TYR A 4 28.72 -13.54 -39.45
N ARG A 5 28.99 -12.45 -40.16
CA ARG A 5 28.94 -11.09 -39.57
C ARG A 5 27.55 -10.71 -39.07
N LYS A 6 26.49 -11.03 -39.84
CA LYS A 6 25.10 -10.80 -39.41
C LYS A 6 24.71 -11.66 -38.20
N MET A 7 25.18 -12.91 -38.15
CA MET A 7 24.96 -13.81 -37.02
C MET A 7 25.65 -13.30 -35.75
N TRP A 8 26.92 -12.89 -35.83
CA TRP A 8 27.64 -12.31 -34.69
C TRP A 8 27.01 -11.01 -34.20
N LEU A 9 26.50 -10.18 -35.10
CA LEU A 9 25.77 -8.97 -34.75
C LEU A 9 24.46 -9.30 -34.01
N ALA A 10 23.72 -10.32 -34.46
CA ALA A 10 22.52 -10.79 -33.77
C ALA A 10 22.83 -11.34 -32.37
N VAL A 11 23.91 -12.13 -32.23
CA VAL A 11 24.37 -12.64 -30.92
C VAL A 11 24.76 -11.49 -29.99
N GLY A 12 25.48 -10.48 -30.50
CA GLY A 12 25.83 -9.30 -29.72
C GLY A 12 24.60 -8.55 -29.19
N ILE A 13 23.58 -8.36 -30.04
CA ILE A 13 22.31 -7.73 -29.63
C ILE A 13 21.61 -8.56 -28.54
N LEU A 14 21.53 -9.88 -28.70
CA LEU A 14 20.92 -10.76 -27.70
C LEU A 14 21.63 -10.72 -26.35
N LEU A 15 22.98 -10.66 -26.35
CA LEU A 15 23.75 -10.51 -25.12
C LEU A 15 23.44 -9.18 -24.42
N VAL A 16 23.41 -8.07 -25.16
CA VAL A 16 23.07 -6.76 -24.60
C VAL A 16 21.66 -6.76 -24.03
N LEU A 17 20.68 -7.34 -24.73
CA LEU A 17 19.30 -7.47 -24.22
C LEU A 17 19.24 -8.33 -22.96
N GLY A 18 20.01 -9.43 -22.91
CA GLY A 18 20.09 -10.28 -21.72
C GLY A 18 20.67 -9.56 -20.51
N VAL A 19 21.74 -8.77 -20.71
CA VAL A 19 22.33 -7.95 -19.64
C VAL A 19 21.34 -6.88 -19.15
N LEU A 20 20.69 -6.17 -20.07
CA LEU A 20 19.67 -5.17 -19.72
C LEU A 20 18.51 -5.80 -18.95
N TRP A 21 18.03 -6.96 -19.39
CA TRP A 21 16.99 -7.71 -18.69
C TRP A 21 17.42 -8.13 -17.28
N SER A 22 18.64 -8.63 -17.12
CA SER A 22 19.21 -8.96 -15.81
C SER A 22 19.31 -7.75 -14.89
N MET A 23 19.71 -6.58 -15.42
CA MET A 23 19.75 -5.32 -14.67
C MET A 23 18.37 -4.84 -14.25
N VAL A 24 17.34 -5.06 -15.08
CA VAL A 24 15.94 -4.78 -14.75
C VAL A 24 15.42 -5.71 -13.64
N MET A 25 15.63 -7.03 -13.80
CA MET A 25 15.17 -8.03 -12.82
C MET A 25 15.85 -7.90 -11.45
N SER A 26 17.10 -7.43 -11.43
CA SER A 26 17.86 -7.11 -10.21
C SER A 26 17.67 -5.65 -9.74
N ARG A 27 16.81 -4.88 -10.41
CA ARG A 27 16.47 -3.48 -10.10
C ARG A 27 17.65 -2.50 -10.06
N LYS A 28 18.79 -2.86 -10.67
CA LYS A 28 19.87 -1.92 -10.98
C LYS A 28 19.40 -0.84 -11.95
N ILE A 29 18.51 -1.21 -12.88
CA ILE A 29 17.68 -0.27 -13.62
C ILE A 29 16.27 -0.44 -13.09
N ASN A 30 15.69 0.63 -12.55
CA ASN A 30 14.35 0.57 -11.97
C ASN A 30 13.28 1.09 -12.96
N PRO A 31 12.60 0.20 -13.71
CA PRO A 31 11.56 0.63 -14.63
C PRO A 31 10.28 1.13 -13.92
N ASP A 32 10.10 0.86 -12.63
CA ASP A 32 8.90 1.27 -11.88
C ASP A 32 8.83 2.81 -11.70
N LEU A 33 9.93 3.52 -12.01
CA LEU A 33 9.94 4.98 -12.14
C LEU A 33 9.04 5.49 -13.28
N TYR A 34 8.86 4.68 -14.32
CA TYR A 34 8.21 5.09 -15.57
C TYR A 34 7.00 4.22 -15.92
N PHE A 35 7.07 2.93 -15.59
CA PHE A 35 6.13 1.91 -16.04
C PHE A 35 5.38 1.30 -14.86
N VAL A 36 4.34 2.01 -14.44
CA VAL A 36 3.42 1.54 -13.40
C VAL A 36 1.99 1.53 -13.93
N ARG A 37 1.25 0.49 -13.54
CA ARG A 37 -0.20 0.46 -13.68
C ARG A 37 -0.80 1.13 -12.45
N LYS A 38 -1.70 2.08 -12.68
CA LYS A 38 -2.41 2.79 -11.61
C LYS A 38 -3.90 2.44 -11.70
N LEU A 39 -4.54 2.29 -10.55
CA LEU A 39 -5.99 2.31 -10.49
C LEU A 39 -6.48 3.75 -10.34
N GLU A 40 -7.70 3.99 -10.81
CA GLU A 40 -8.40 5.24 -10.49
C GLU A 40 -8.62 5.33 -8.97
N PRO A 41 -8.62 6.54 -8.39
CA PRO A 41 -8.83 6.71 -6.96
C PRO A 41 -10.19 6.16 -6.54
N ILE A 42 -10.21 5.31 -5.51
CA ILE A 42 -11.45 4.72 -4.98
C ILE A 42 -11.83 5.52 -3.74
N SER A 43 -13.01 6.13 -3.75
CA SER A 43 -13.54 6.81 -2.57
C SER A 43 -14.10 5.81 -1.55
N PHE A 44 -13.95 6.13 -0.27
CA PHE A 44 -14.56 5.37 0.83
C PHE A 44 -15.09 6.30 1.90
N THR A 45 -16.00 5.80 2.73
CA THR A 45 -16.67 6.55 3.80
C THR A 45 -16.53 5.90 5.17
N HIS A 46 -16.08 4.66 5.21
CA HIS A 46 -15.86 3.87 6.42
C HIS A 46 -14.41 3.46 6.55
N ILE A 47 -13.96 3.34 7.79
CA ILE A 47 -12.64 2.83 8.16
C ILE A 47 -12.84 1.82 9.27
N TYR A 48 -12.12 0.72 9.18
CA TYR A 48 -12.10 -0.31 10.20
C TYR A 48 -10.78 -0.23 10.95
N VAL A 49 -10.87 -0.19 12.28
CA VAL A 49 -9.70 -0.12 13.15
C VAL A 49 -9.72 -1.32 14.07
N ASN A 50 -8.61 -2.04 14.13
CA ASN A 50 -8.41 -3.17 15.03
C ASN A 50 -7.19 -2.87 15.91
N ASP A 51 -7.44 -2.74 17.21
CA ASP A 51 -6.41 -2.46 18.21
C ASP A 51 -5.76 -3.77 18.67
N TYR A 52 -4.59 -4.07 18.10
CA TYR A 52 -3.76 -5.21 18.49
C TYR A 52 -2.68 -4.77 19.47
N ALA A 53 -2.27 -5.65 20.40
CA ALA A 53 -1.18 -5.35 21.32
C ALA A 53 0.11 -4.95 20.58
N GLY A 54 0.47 -3.66 20.64
CA GLY A 54 1.66 -3.09 20.00
C GLY A 54 1.42 -2.41 18.65
N SER A 55 0.21 -2.47 18.09
CA SER A 55 -0.12 -1.74 16.85
C SER A 55 -1.62 -1.58 16.62
N LEU A 56 -2.00 -0.40 16.15
CA LEU A 56 -3.30 -0.13 15.56
C LEU A 56 -3.31 -0.54 14.09
N GLN A 57 -4.21 -1.45 13.72
CA GLN A 57 -4.42 -1.84 12.32
C GLN A 57 -5.60 -1.08 11.73
N ILE A 58 -5.33 -0.27 10.70
CA ILE A 58 -6.34 0.51 9.99
C ILE A 58 -6.58 -0.06 8.60
N THR A 59 -7.83 -0.38 8.28
CA THR A 59 -8.26 -0.88 6.97
C THR A 59 -9.30 0.07 6.35
N PRO A 60 -9.05 0.66 5.17
CA PRO A 60 -10.04 1.42 4.44
C PRO A 60 -11.25 0.56 4.06
N GLY A 61 -12.47 1.08 4.26
CA GLY A 61 -13.73 0.42 3.92
C GLY A 61 -14.06 0.41 2.42
N ILE A 62 -13.09 0.02 1.58
CA ILE A 62 -13.26 -0.06 0.12
C ILE A 62 -13.91 -1.39 -0.33
N GLY A 63 -14.05 -2.36 0.58
CA GLY A 63 -14.56 -3.71 0.30
C GLY A 63 -13.60 -4.58 -0.55
N GLU A 64 -13.99 -5.83 -0.84
CA GLU A 64 -13.33 -6.61 -1.90
C GLU A 64 -13.77 -6.07 -3.27
N GLN A 65 -12.90 -5.33 -3.97
CA GLN A 65 -13.19 -4.88 -5.35
C GLN A 65 -12.49 -5.77 -6.39
N TYR A 66 -13.30 -6.30 -7.31
CA TYR A 66 -12.83 -7.12 -8.42
C TYR A 66 -12.26 -6.24 -9.54
N SER A 67 -10.94 -6.31 -9.78
CA SER A 67 -10.35 -5.72 -10.99
C SER A 67 -10.55 -6.64 -12.19
N TYR A 68 -11.41 -6.25 -13.13
CA TYR A 68 -11.54 -6.96 -14.40
C TYR A 68 -10.31 -6.68 -15.29
N ARG A 69 -9.53 -7.72 -15.61
CA ARG A 69 -8.58 -7.68 -16.75
C ARG A 69 -9.33 -8.14 -18.01
N GLN A 70 -9.06 -7.50 -19.15
CA GLN A 70 -9.60 -7.92 -20.47
C GLN A 70 -9.17 -9.35 -20.88
N SER A 71 -8.21 -9.98 -20.18
CA SER A 71 -7.67 -11.32 -20.50
C SER A 71 -7.99 -12.42 -19.48
N GLY A 72 -8.97 -12.21 -18.59
CA GLY A 72 -9.37 -13.22 -17.61
C GLY A 72 -9.56 -12.65 -16.20
N LYS A 73 -10.38 -13.33 -15.39
CA LYS A 73 -10.71 -12.92 -14.03
C LYS A 73 -9.47 -13.05 -13.13
N LEU A 74 -8.85 -11.93 -12.76
CA LEU A 74 -7.87 -11.90 -11.67
C LEU A 74 -8.60 -11.38 -10.42
N ARG A 75 -8.76 -12.20 -9.40
CA ARG A 75 -9.25 -11.75 -8.08
C ARG A 75 -8.08 -11.14 -7.35
N THR A 76 -8.00 -9.81 -7.30
CA THR A 76 -7.06 -9.12 -6.43
C THR A 76 -7.87 -8.50 -5.31
N SER A 77 -7.65 -8.92 -4.06
CA SER A 77 -8.07 -8.11 -2.92
C SER A 77 -7.13 -6.91 -2.89
N ILE A 78 -7.67 -5.74 -3.21
CA ILE A 78 -6.88 -4.51 -3.35
C ILE A 78 -6.77 -3.78 -2.01
N GLY A 79 -7.52 -4.19 -0.98
CA GLY A 79 -7.45 -3.59 0.36
C GLY A 79 -6.17 -4.00 1.11
N TYR A 80 -5.41 -3.00 1.54
CA TYR A 80 -4.28 -3.16 2.43
C TYR A 80 -4.65 -2.66 3.84
N THR A 81 -4.20 -3.39 4.85
CA THR A 81 -4.32 -3.00 6.26
C THR A 81 -3.02 -2.33 6.68
N TYR A 82 -3.10 -1.08 7.11
CA TYR A 82 -1.96 -0.28 7.55
C TYR A 82 -1.73 -0.47 9.04
N SER A 83 -0.50 -0.78 9.43
CA SER A 83 -0.09 -0.82 10.83
C SER A 83 0.43 0.55 11.24
N LEU A 84 -0.16 1.13 12.29
CA LEU A 84 0.35 2.28 13.03
C LEU A 84 0.83 1.76 14.37
N TYR A 85 2.09 1.99 14.73
CA TYR A 85 2.68 1.43 15.94
C TYR A 85 2.44 2.34 17.15
N ASP A 86 2.32 1.74 18.33
CA ASP A 86 1.97 2.43 19.59
C ASP A 86 3.06 3.43 20.04
N ASP A 87 4.29 3.28 19.55
CA ASP A 87 5.40 4.21 19.79
C ASP A 87 5.41 5.41 18.82
N GLU A 88 4.58 5.38 17.78
CA GLU A 88 4.43 6.45 16.80
C GLU A 88 3.08 7.17 16.91
N PHE A 89 2.02 6.45 17.29
CA PHE A 89 0.65 6.94 17.32
C PHE A 89 -0.09 6.50 18.58
N ILE A 90 -0.98 7.35 19.06
CA ILE A 90 -1.98 7.03 20.08
C ILE A 90 -3.36 7.37 19.55
N PHE A 91 -4.39 6.69 20.04
CA PHE A 91 -5.76 7.02 19.74
C PHE A 91 -6.59 7.20 21.00
N ASP A 92 -7.66 7.98 20.88
CA ASP A 92 -8.70 8.13 21.89
C ASP A 92 -10.07 8.19 21.21
N VAL A 93 -11.10 7.81 21.96
CA VAL A 93 -12.50 8.00 21.55
C VAL A 93 -13.12 8.99 22.52
N ASP A 94 -13.40 10.20 22.03
CA ASP A 94 -13.92 11.26 22.88
C ASP A 94 -15.35 10.98 23.38
N GLY A 95 -15.85 11.86 24.25
CA GLY A 95 -17.19 11.73 24.83
C GLY A 95 -18.33 11.77 23.82
N ASP A 96 -18.11 12.29 22.61
CA ASP A 96 -19.08 12.33 21.51
C ASP A 96 -18.98 11.09 20.59
N GLY A 97 -18.06 10.18 20.89
CA GLY A 97 -17.78 8.98 20.12
C GLY A 97 -16.94 9.25 18.87
N MET A 98 -16.23 10.38 18.82
CA MET A 98 -15.27 10.64 17.74
C MET A 98 -13.95 9.95 18.03
N PHE A 99 -13.49 9.19 17.06
CA PHE A 99 -12.17 8.58 17.08
C PHE A 99 -11.13 9.63 16.66
N VAL A 100 -10.15 9.88 17.53
CA VAL A 100 -9.07 10.84 17.32
C VAL A 100 -7.74 10.10 17.34
N LEU A 101 -6.96 10.26 16.28
CA LEU A 101 -5.60 9.74 16.18
C LEU A 101 -4.61 10.87 16.42
N THR A 102 -3.60 10.65 17.25
CA THR A 102 -2.54 11.62 17.53
C THR A 102 -1.19 11.02 17.20
N GLN A 103 -0.38 11.74 16.41
CA GLN A 103 0.99 11.37 16.10
C GLN A 103 1.92 11.87 17.21
N LEU A 104 2.65 10.95 17.85
CA LEU A 104 3.45 11.25 19.03
C LEU A 104 4.64 12.17 18.74
N SER A 105 5.24 12.04 17.56
CA SER A 105 6.45 12.80 17.20
C SER A 105 6.25 14.32 17.13
N ASN A 106 5.03 14.77 16.82
CA ASN A 106 4.72 16.19 16.61
C ASN A 106 3.44 16.67 17.33
N GLY A 107 2.73 15.78 18.02
CA GLY A 107 1.48 16.08 18.72
C GLY A 107 0.30 16.42 17.81
N GLN A 108 0.46 16.30 16.48
CA GLN A 108 -0.64 16.57 15.55
C GLN A 108 -1.73 15.51 15.73
N SER A 109 -2.97 15.96 15.73
CA SER A 109 -4.14 15.11 15.93
C SER A 109 -5.09 15.21 14.76
N PHE A 110 -5.71 14.09 14.41
CA PHE A 110 -6.64 13.96 13.31
C PHE A 110 -7.90 13.24 13.80
N ALA A 111 -9.03 13.93 13.75
CA ALA A 111 -10.33 13.33 14.05
C ALA A 111 -10.78 12.49 12.85
N LEU A 112 -10.71 11.17 12.96
CA LEU A 112 -11.02 10.23 11.88
C LEU A 112 -12.51 10.21 11.54
N GLY A 113 -13.37 10.18 12.55
CA GLY A 113 -14.81 10.07 12.35
C GLY A 113 -15.54 9.54 13.58
N LYS A 114 -16.84 9.34 13.44
CA LYS A 114 -17.67 8.83 14.53
C LYS A 114 -17.63 7.31 14.56
N VAL A 115 -17.36 6.73 15.72
CA VAL A 115 -17.49 5.30 15.96
C VAL A 115 -18.97 4.91 15.85
N VAL A 116 -19.30 4.09 14.85
CA VAL A 116 -20.67 3.58 14.62
C VAL A 116 -20.86 2.18 15.20
N GLU A 117 -19.79 1.41 15.33
CA GLU A 117 -19.81 0.09 15.94
C GLU A 117 -18.51 -0.15 16.71
N ARG A 118 -18.62 -0.72 17.92
CA ARG A 118 -17.50 -1.22 18.71
C ARG A 118 -17.77 -2.67 19.08
N LYS A 119 -16.81 -3.56 18.79
CA LYS A 119 -16.88 -4.98 19.09
C LYS A 119 -15.58 -5.43 19.78
N ILE A 120 -15.70 -6.25 20.81
CA ILE A 120 -14.56 -6.95 21.39
C ILE A 120 -14.40 -8.26 20.61
N GLN A 121 -13.22 -8.49 20.04
CA GLN A 121 -12.90 -9.76 19.41
C GLN A 121 -12.33 -10.71 20.47
N GLU A 122 -13.06 -11.80 20.75
CA GLU A 122 -12.76 -12.75 21.83
C GLU A 122 -11.39 -13.43 21.68
N TYR A 123 -10.89 -13.55 20.44
CA TYR A 123 -9.52 -13.99 20.18
C TYR A 123 -8.58 -12.77 20.25
N HIS A 124 -7.75 -12.72 21.28
CA HIS A 124 -6.73 -11.69 21.58
C HIS A 124 -7.18 -10.45 22.37
N GLY A 125 -8.46 -10.32 22.72
CA GLY A 125 -8.94 -9.18 23.51
C GLY A 125 -8.81 -7.85 22.76
N THR A 126 -8.80 -7.90 21.43
CA THR A 126 -8.63 -6.74 20.58
C THR A 126 -9.96 -6.03 20.38
N GLU A 127 -9.90 -4.71 20.31
CA GLU A 127 -11.08 -3.91 20.07
C GLU A 127 -11.17 -3.54 18.59
N TYR A 128 -12.34 -3.81 18.03
CA TYR A 128 -12.68 -3.47 16.66
C TYR A 128 -13.62 -2.26 16.65
N TYR A 129 -13.29 -1.29 15.82
CA TYR A 129 -14.07 -0.07 15.60
C TYR A 129 -14.44 0.04 14.12
N ASP A 130 -15.73 0.21 13.83
CA ASP A 130 -16.20 0.75 12.55
C ASP A 130 -16.40 2.26 12.72
N ILE A 131 -15.67 3.04 11.93
CA ILE A 131 -15.63 4.49 12.00
C ILE A 131 -16.23 5.05 10.71
N GLN A 132 -17.32 5.80 10.86
CA GLN A 132 -17.91 6.56 9.76
C GLN A 132 -17.28 7.96 9.70
N MET A 133 -16.66 8.28 8.56
CA MET A 133 -16.07 9.59 8.34
C MET A 133 -17.15 10.67 8.16
N PRO A 134 -16.88 11.92 8.55
CA PRO A 134 -17.78 13.03 8.28
C PRO A 134 -18.02 13.21 6.78
N LYS A 135 -19.25 13.53 6.38
CA LYS A 135 -19.60 13.74 4.96
C LYS A 135 -18.81 14.87 4.28
N THR A 136 -18.22 15.77 5.06
CA THR A 136 -17.38 16.87 4.59
C THR A 136 -15.96 16.45 4.27
N TYR A 137 -15.55 15.24 4.67
CA TYR A 137 -14.20 14.74 4.44
C TYR A 137 -14.09 14.12 3.04
N LYS A 138 -12.89 14.14 2.49
CA LYS A 138 -12.56 13.44 1.25
C LYS A 138 -11.59 12.32 1.58
N ALA A 139 -12.01 11.09 1.34
CA ALA A 139 -11.16 9.93 1.55
C ALA A 139 -11.01 9.14 0.26
N SER A 140 -9.76 8.82 -0.07
CA SER A 140 -9.39 8.19 -1.33
C SER A 140 -8.30 7.15 -1.13
N TYR A 141 -8.48 6.05 -1.83
CA TYR A 141 -7.54 4.95 -1.89
C TYR A 141 -6.86 4.91 -3.26
N TYR A 142 -5.55 4.77 -3.26
CA TYR A 142 -4.73 4.70 -4.46
C TYR A 142 -3.91 3.42 -4.45
N TYR A 143 -3.86 2.76 -5.61
CA TYR A 143 -3.04 1.58 -5.83
C TYR A 143 -2.19 1.76 -7.08
N LYS A 144 -0.90 1.40 -6.96
CA LYS A 144 0.01 1.28 -8.09
C LYS A 144 0.73 -0.06 -8.06
N GLU A 145 0.96 -0.61 -9.23
CA GLU A 145 1.70 -1.87 -9.42
C GLU A 145 2.75 -1.68 -10.53
N GLY A 146 3.97 -2.15 -10.29
CA GLY A 146 5.01 -2.21 -11.30
C GLY A 146 4.63 -3.22 -12.38
N ILE A 147 4.89 -2.90 -13.65
CA ILE A 147 4.52 -3.78 -14.77
C ILE A 147 5.55 -4.90 -14.96
N LEU A 148 6.80 -4.66 -14.56
CA LEU A 148 7.90 -5.60 -14.70
C LEU A 148 8.18 -6.27 -13.36
N PRO A 149 8.35 -7.61 -13.35
CA PRO A 149 8.68 -8.31 -12.13
C PRO A 149 10.14 -8.09 -11.74
N PHE A 150 10.47 -8.35 -10.47
CA PHE A 150 11.84 -8.39 -9.96
C PHE A 150 12.06 -9.63 -9.12
N TYR A 151 13.31 -10.03 -9.03
CA TYR A 151 13.67 -11.21 -8.27
C TYR A 151 13.92 -10.85 -6.80
N VAL A 152 13.22 -11.53 -5.90
CA VAL A 152 13.48 -11.50 -4.46
C VAL A 152 14.20 -12.79 -4.08
N PRO A 153 15.43 -12.70 -3.53
CA PRO A 153 16.15 -13.89 -3.10
C PRO A 153 15.44 -14.56 -1.92
N VAL A 154 15.53 -15.89 -1.86
CA VAL A 154 15.05 -16.66 -0.70
C VAL A 154 15.91 -16.30 0.51
N GLN A 155 15.29 -15.78 1.57
CA GLN A 155 15.94 -15.57 2.85
C GLN A 155 15.59 -16.75 3.76
N PHE A 156 16.56 -17.66 3.95
CA PHE A 156 16.40 -18.86 4.78
C PHE A 156 16.02 -18.56 6.24
N THR A 157 16.27 -17.33 6.71
CA THR A 157 15.96 -16.88 8.05
C THR A 157 14.49 -16.52 8.28
N MET A 158 13.68 -16.30 7.22
CA MET A 158 12.32 -15.75 7.37
C MET A 158 11.20 -16.64 6.81
N MET A 159 11.48 -17.89 6.36
CA MET A 159 10.49 -18.74 5.66
C MET A 159 9.71 -18.00 4.56
N THR A 160 10.31 -16.97 3.95
CA THR A 160 9.68 -16.20 2.88
C THR A 160 9.92 -16.90 1.55
N SER A 161 8.86 -17.04 0.75
CA SER A 161 9.02 -17.48 -0.63
C SER A 161 9.76 -16.40 -1.41
N GLY A 162 10.99 -16.74 -1.81
CA GLY A 162 11.70 -15.99 -2.86
C GLY A 162 11.05 -16.24 -4.23
N GLY A 163 11.51 -15.50 -5.24
CA GLY A 163 11.01 -15.63 -6.61
C GLY A 163 10.68 -14.29 -7.25
N MET A 164 9.94 -14.37 -8.36
CA MET A 164 9.52 -13.19 -9.11
C MET A 164 8.34 -12.53 -8.43
N LYS A 165 8.49 -11.25 -8.07
CA LYS A 165 7.44 -10.43 -7.46
C LYS A 165 7.27 -9.12 -8.22
N TYR A 166 6.16 -8.44 -7.99
CA TYR A 166 5.89 -7.11 -8.55
C TYR A 166 5.96 -6.09 -7.44
N SER A 167 6.45 -4.89 -7.76
CA SER A 167 6.42 -3.79 -6.81
C SER A 167 4.98 -3.29 -6.70
N SER A 168 4.57 -2.87 -5.52
CA SER A 168 3.23 -2.33 -5.28
C SER A 168 3.28 -1.17 -4.30
N GLU A 169 2.39 -0.20 -4.47
CA GLU A 169 2.20 0.93 -3.58
C GLU A 169 0.71 1.04 -3.25
N TYR A 170 0.42 1.16 -1.96
CA TYR A 170 -0.91 1.33 -1.40
C TYR A 170 -0.92 2.63 -0.60
N VAL A 171 -1.87 3.51 -0.93
CA VAL A 171 -2.04 4.77 -0.22
C VAL A 171 -3.51 4.93 0.12
N ALA A 172 -3.80 5.22 1.39
CA ALA A 172 -5.09 5.74 1.80
C ALA A 172 -4.88 7.17 2.33
N GLU A 173 -5.66 8.11 1.82
CA GLU A 173 -5.56 9.51 2.18
C GLU A 173 -6.94 10.02 2.60
N ILE A 174 -6.99 10.72 3.73
CA ILE A 174 -8.21 11.28 4.29
C ILE A 174 -7.94 12.75 4.57
N ILE A 175 -8.72 13.61 3.94
CA ILE A 175 -8.57 15.06 3.98
C ILE A 175 -9.78 15.64 4.72
N SER A 176 -9.52 16.35 5.81
CA SER A 176 -10.52 17.03 6.62
C SER A 176 -11.11 18.23 5.86
N GLN A 177 -12.24 18.77 6.35
CA GLN A 177 -12.81 20.00 5.78
C GLN A 177 -11.85 21.20 5.85
N LYS A 178 -10.94 21.21 6.84
CA LYS A 178 -9.96 22.28 7.05
C LYS A 178 -8.69 22.09 6.22
N GLY A 179 -8.53 20.94 5.56
CA GLY A 179 -7.39 20.60 4.73
C GLY A 179 -6.32 19.77 5.44
N ASP A 180 -6.48 19.46 6.73
CA ASP A 180 -5.62 18.52 7.44
C ASP A 180 -5.70 17.16 6.75
N THR A 181 -4.57 16.44 6.70
CA THR A 181 -4.48 15.19 5.95
C THR A 181 -3.93 14.08 6.83
N LEU A 182 -4.67 12.98 6.95
CA LEU A 182 -4.13 11.70 7.39
C LEU A 182 -3.76 10.88 6.16
N ARG A 183 -2.48 10.55 6.03
CA ARG A 183 -1.97 9.68 4.98
C ARG A 183 -1.47 8.39 5.58
N MET A 184 -1.95 7.27 5.06
CA MET A 184 -1.47 5.94 5.37
C MET A 184 -0.80 5.37 4.13
N TYR A 185 0.46 4.97 4.29
CA TYR A 185 1.34 4.60 3.20
C TYR A 185 1.91 3.20 3.42
N HIS A 186 1.89 2.38 2.38
CA HIS A 186 2.64 1.14 2.34
C HIS A 186 3.20 0.91 0.95
N ASN A 187 4.47 0.52 0.88
CA ASN A 187 5.10 0.07 -0.35
C ASN A 187 5.75 -1.30 -0.18
N TYR A 188 5.78 -2.01 -1.30
CA TYR A 188 6.52 -3.24 -1.47
C TYR A 188 7.36 -3.15 -2.74
N GLY A 189 8.65 -3.48 -2.63
CA GLY A 189 9.56 -3.47 -3.77
C GLY A 189 10.15 -2.08 -4.05
N HIS A 190 10.07 -1.63 -5.30
CA HIS A 190 10.93 -0.57 -5.82
C HIS A 190 10.15 0.62 -6.41
N ILE A 191 8.84 0.73 -6.16
CA ILE A 191 8.11 1.96 -6.51
C ILE A 191 8.61 3.07 -5.57
N PRO A 192 9.02 4.25 -6.10
CA PRO A 192 9.48 5.34 -5.27
C PRO A 192 8.42 5.79 -4.29
N GLU A 193 8.86 6.08 -3.08
CA GLU A 193 8.00 6.63 -2.06
C GLU A 193 7.51 8.03 -2.44
N SER A 194 6.22 8.26 -2.20
CA SER A 194 5.61 9.58 -2.42
C SER A 194 5.72 10.45 -1.18
N ARG A 195 5.08 10.03 -0.09
CA ARG A 195 5.17 10.60 1.26
C ARG A 195 4.87 9.50 2.27
N PRO A 196 5.56 9.49 3.43
CA PRO A 196 5.37 8.49 4.45
C PRO A 196 3.98 8.57 5.09
N THR A 197 3.68 7.59 5.94
CA THR A 197 2.52 7.63 6.82
C THR A 197 2.65 8.77 7.82
N GLY A 198 1.56 9.50 8.05
CA GLY A 198 1.55 10.61 9.02
C GLY A 198 0.32 11.49 8.93
N ILE A 199 0.25 12.41 9.90
CA ILE A 199 -0.70 13.52 9.94
C ILE A 199 0.02 14.77 9.40
N TYR A 200 -0.64 15.55 8.55
CA TYR A 200 -0.10 16.73 7.89
C TYR A 200 -1.06 17.92 7.96
#